data_AF-H2YBH8-F1
#
_entry.id   AF-H2YBH8-F1
#
_cell.length_a   1.000
_cell.length_b   1.000
_cell.length_c   1.000
_cell.angle_alpha   90.00
_cell.angle_beta   90.00
_cell.angle_gamma   90.00
#
_symmetry.space_group_name_H-M   'P 1'
#
loop_
_entity.id
_entity.type
_entity.pdbx_description
1 polymer ?
#
loop_
_entity_poly.entity_id
_entity_poly.type
_entity_poly.pdbx_seq_one_letter_code
_entity_poly.pdbx_strand_id
1 'polypeptide(L)'
;MCTPLQSGYSVLGWNHPGFAGSTGSPFPEAEKCAIDVVFQYAIHELKFQPENILVFAWSIGGFSALTAAIQYPDISGLILDATFYDILPFAKKMMPQFVEPIVTYTVRNYLNLHHSQLLRQYKGPVHFIRRTQDEVMNLDGQHRLESNLGNQLIEDFFQTRYPKLFETEESTNQTSEVLWSWFTAPDTRDRDEIAASWNLDAKECESIVQNYIFQHPLLTYPIDLGQDLSQVQKIQVLLYLVNKHVACYPSTHCTPLPPSYFTQPWKMGGNHQSGSDSANSSDFELINSHTVDY
;
A
#
# COMPACT_ATOMS: atom_id res chain seq x y z
N MET A 1 11.52 7.17 -13.71
CA MET A 1 11.81 6.45 -12.45
C MET A 1 12.92 5.44 -12.71
N CYS A 2 14.02 5.49 -11.94
CA CYS A 2 15.14 4.55 -12.07
C CYS A 2 15.25 3.58 -10.88
N THR A 3 14.37 3.71 -9.89
CA THR A 3 14.45 2.99 -8.60
C THR A 3 14.49 1.47 -8.77
N PRO A 4 13.59 0.82 -9.53
CA PRO A 4 13.66 -0.63 -9.65
C PRO A 4 14.93 -1.10 -10.39
N LEU A 5 15.41 -0.33 -11.38
CA LEU A 5 16.68 -0.60 -12.07
C LEU A 5 17.87 -0.51 -11.09
N GLN A 6 17.89 0.51 -10.23
CA GLN A 6 18.92 0.68 -9.20
C GLN A 6 18.87 -0.42 -8.14
N SER A 7 17.69 -0.97 -7.87
CA SER A 7 17.49 -2.13 -7.01
C SER A 7 17.77 -3.48 -7.71
N GLY A 8 18.31 -3.48 -8.92
CA GLY A 8 18.77 -4.68 -9.63
C GLY A 8 17.70 -5.41 -10.46
N TYR A 9 16.52 -4.81 -10.66
CA TYR A 9 15.44 -5.42 -11.44
C TYR A 9 15.57 -5.10 -12.94
N SER A 10 15.11 -6.01 -13.78
CA SER A 10 14.74 -5.67 -15.16
C SER A 10 13.42 -4.89 -15.14
N VAL A 11 13.29 -3.84 -15.95
CA VAL A 11 12.12 -2.95 -15.92
C VAL A 11 11.43 -2.89 -17.27
N LEU A 12 10.14 -3.22 -17.26
CA LEU A 12 9.21 -2.98 -18.36
C LEU A 12 8.33 -1.78 -18.01
N GLY A 13 8.60 -0.63 -18.63
CA GLY A 13 7.73 0.54 -18.60
C GLY A 13 6.86 0.60 -19.85
N TRP A 14 5.65 1.14 -19.72
CA TRP A 14 4.72 1.29 -20.84
C TRP A 14 3.95 2.61 -20.72
N ASN A 15 3.34 3.06 -21.82
CA ASN A 15 2.50 4.26 -21.85
C ASN A 15 1.02 3.86 -21.86
N HIS A 16 0.25 4.47 -20.98
CA HIS A 16 -1.20 4.36 -20.89
C HIS A 16 -1.91 4.70 -22.22
N PRO A 17 -3.09 4.12 -22.54
CA PRO A 17 -3.83 4.45 -23.75
C PRO A 17 -4.15 5.95 -23.84
N GLY A 18 -3.85 6.56 -24.99
CA GLY A 18 -4.03 8.00 -25.21
C GLY A 18 -2.91 8.88 -24.67
N PHE A 19 -1.82 8.29 -24.14
CA PHE A 19 -0.64 9.02 -23.66
C PHE A 19 0.60 8.71 -24.49
N ALA A 20 1.41 9.75 -24.73
CA ALA A 20 2.66 9.68 -25.48
C ALA A 20 2.48 8.96 -26.83
N GLY A 21 3.15 7.81 -27.03
CA GLY A 21 3.08 7.03 -28.26
C GLY A 21 1.93 6.02 -28.31
N SER A 22 1.17 5.83 -27.23
CA SER A 22 0.08 4.86 -27.17
C SER A 22 -1.21 5.44 -27.74
N THR A 23 -1.81 4.74 -28.70
CA THR A 23 -3.13 5.07 -29.26
C THR A 23 -4.27 4.75 -28.27
N GLY A 24 -5.49 5.14 -28.59
CA GLY A 24 -6.69 4.85 -27.79
C GLY A 24 -7.11 5.99 -26.87
N SER A 25 -8.08 5.72 -26.00
CA SER A 25 -8.66 6.71 -25.09
C SER A 25 -8.38 6.32 -23.64
N PRO A 26 -8.13 7.29 -22.74
CA PRO A 26 -7.72 7.04 -21.36
C PRO A 26 -8.92 6.74 -20.44
N PHE A 27 -9.71 5.72 -20.79
CA PHE A 27 -10.85 5.27 -20.00
C PHE A 27 -10.51 4.00 -19.22
N PRO A 28 -11.16 3.75 -18.06
CA PRO A 28 -10.86 2.60 -17.22
C PRO A 28 -10.87 1.25 -17.95
N GLU A 29 -11.79 1.05 -18.90
CA GLU A 29 -11.85 -0.22 -19.64
C GLU A 29 -10.66 -0.38 -20.60
N ALA A 30 -10.23 0.70 -21.25
CA ALA A 30 -9.04 0.68 -22.09
C ALA A 30 -7.76 0.42 -21.26
N GLU A 31 -7.68 0.98 -20.05
CA GLU A 31 -6.59 0.71 -19.11
C GLU A 31 -6.49 -0.77 -18.74
N LYS A 32 -7.61 -1.43 -18.45
CA LYS A 32 -7.64 -2.87 -18.13
C LYS A 32 -7.15 -3.71 -19.32
N CYS A 33 -7.62 -3.42 -20.52
CA CYS A 33 -7.17 -4.12 -21.72
C CYS A 33 -5.68 -3.88 -21.99
N ALA A 34 -5.19 -2.66 -21.76
CA ALA A 34 -3.81 -2.31 -22.04
C ALA A 34 -2.84 -3.00 -21.07
N ILE A 35 -3.14 -3.01 -19.77
CA ILE A 35 -2.27 -3.69 -18.80
C ILE A 35 -2.26 -5.20 -19.00
N ASP A 36 -3.38 -5.79 -19.45
CA ASP A 36 -3.42 -7.21 -19.83
C ASP A 36 -2.45 -7.51 -20.98
N VAL A 37 -2.44 -6.69 -22.03
CA VAL A 37 -1.48 -6.84 -23.15
C VAL A 37 -0.03 -6.70 -22.68
N VAL A 38 0.26 -5.77 -21.77
CA VAL A 38 1.61 -5.61 -21.20
C VAL A 38 2.05 -6.87 -20.46
N PHE A 39 1.15 -7.47 -19.69
CA PHE A 39 1.40 -8.73 -18.98
C PHE A 39 1.60 -9.90 -19.92
N GLN A 40 0.73 -10.05 -20.92
CA GLN A 40 0.88 -11.07 -21.95
C GLN A 40 2.21 -10.93 -22.69
N TYR A 41 2.64 -9.71 -23.01
CA TYR A 41 3.95 -9.47 -23.60
C TYR A 41 5.11 -9.86 -22.66
N ALA A 42 5.03 -9.49 -21.38
CA ALA A 42 6.04 -9.84 -20.39
C ALA A 42 6.19 -11.37 -20.23
N ILE A 43 5.08 -12.10 -20.21
CA ILE A 43 5.06 -13.55 -20.00
C ILE A 43 5.42 -14.29 -21.30
N HIS A 44 4.76 -13.95 -22.41
CA HIS A 44 4.84 -14.73 -23.63
C HIS A 44 6.00 -14.31 -24.54
N GLU A 45 6.39 -13.04 -24.58
CA GLU A 45 7.49 -12.57 -25.43
C GLU A 45 8.79 -12.45 -24.65
N LEU A 46 8.75 -11.78 -23.48
CA LEU A 46 9.95 -11.60 -22.64
C LEU A 46 10.26 -12.83 -21.76
N LYS A 47 9.37 -13.81 -21.71
CA LYS A 47 9.54 -15.11 -21.01
C LYS A 47 9.73 -14.99 -19.49
N PHE A 48 9.25 -13.92 -18.87
CA PHE A 48 9.21 -13.83 -17.41
C PHE A 48 8.10 -14.74 -16.87
N GLN A 49 8.44 -15.60 -15.91
CA GLN A 49 7.43 -16.37 -15.17
C GLN A 49 6.65 -15.42 -14.23
N PRO A 50 5.33 -15.58 -14.09
CA PRO A 50 4.51 -14.70 -13.24
C PRO A 50 5.09 -14.48 -11.85
N GLU A 51 5.55 -15.53 -11.17
CA GLU A 51 6.13 -15.48 -9.82
C GLU A 51 7.40 -14.63 -9.71
N ASN A 52 8.04 -14.30 -10.84
CA ASN A 52 9.20 -13.43 -10.93
C ASN A 52 8.84 -11.99 -11.40
N ILE A 53 7.55 -11.69 -11.54
CA ILE A 53 7.05 -10.36 -11.90
C ILE A 53 6.61 -9.63 -10.63
N LEU A 54 7.18 -8.46 -10.40
CA LEU A 54 6.79 -7.52 -9.35
C LEU A 54 6.17 -6.30 -10.00
N VAL A 55 4.98 -5.89 -9.56
CA VAL A 55 4.29 -4.73 -10.13
C VAL A 55 4.47 -3.55 -9.20
N PHE A 56 5.12 -2.51 -9.72
CA PHE A 56 5.24 -1.23 -9.04
C PHE A 56 4.27 -0.23 -9.66
N ALA A 57 3.48 0.42 -8.84
CA ALA A 57 2.49 1.40 -9.25
C ALA A 57 2.66 2.69 -8.46
N TRP A 58 2.48 3.82 -9.14
CA TRP A 58 2.49 5.13 -8.53
C TRP A 58 1.16 5.84 -8.78
N SER A 59 0.57 6.40 -7.72
CA SER A 59 -0.64 7.21 -7.82
C SER A 59 -1.78 6.47 -8.54
N ILE A 60 -2.36 7.11 -9.56
CA ILE A 60 -3.44 6.57 -10.41
C ILE A 60 -3.08 5.24 -11.09
N GLY A 61 -1.78 4.94 -11.28
CA GLY A 61 -1.32 3.67 -11.85
C GLY A 61 -1.68 2.45 -11.00
N GLY A 62 -2.06 2.66 -9.73
CA GLY A 62 -2.59 1.60 -8.86
C GLY A 62 -3.77 0.86 -9.47
N PHE A 63 -4.57 1.51 -10.32
CA PHE A 63 -5.76 0.91 -10.92
C PHE A 63 -5.36 -0.20 -11.90
N SER A 64 -4.41 0.10 -12.79
CA SER A 64 -3.89 -0.84 -13.77
C SER A 64 -3.12 -1.97 -13.05
N ALA A 65 -2.33 -1.63 -12.04
CA ALA A 65 -1.57 -2.62 -11.26
C ALA A 65 -2.47 -3.60 -10.51
N LEU A 66 -3.52 -3.12 -9.83
CA LEU A 66 -4.48 -3.98 -9.13
C LEU A 66 -5.28 -4.85 -10.10
N THR A 67 -5.68 -4.28 -11.24
CA THR A 67 -6.34 -5.05 -12.30
C THR A 67 -5.47 -6.22 -12.75
N ALA A 68 -4.19 -5.96 -13.04
CA ALA A 68 -3.26 -7.01 -13.44
C ALA A 68 -3.05 -8.04 -12.33
N ALA A 69 -2.90 -7.61 -11.08
CA ALA A 69 -2.69 -8.52 -9.96
C ALA A 69 -3.90 -9.43 -9.68
N ILE A 70 -5.12 -8.96 -9.95
CA ILE A 70 -6.32 -9.80 -9.89
C ILE A 70 -6.31 -10.84 -11.02
N GLN A 71 -5.97 -10.42 -12.24
CA GLN A 71 -5.97 -11.28 -13.43
C GLN A 71 -4.83 -12.31 -13.42
N TYR A 72 -3.68 -11.93 -12.85
CA TYR A 72 -2.45 -12.72 -12.75
C TYR A 72 -2.06 -12.87 -11.26
N PRO A 73 -2.79 -13.69 -10.49
CA PRO A 73 -2.62 -13.77 -9.03
C PRO A 73 -1.29 -14.38 -8.59
N ASP A 74 -0.58 -15.09 -9.48
CA ASP A 74 0.69 -15.75 -9.20
C ASP A 74 1.91 -14.81 -9.21
N ILE A 75 1.69 -13.50 -9.41
CA ILE A 75 2.77 -12.51 -9.36
C ILE A 75 3.49 -12.49 -8.01
N SER A 76 4.74 -12.01 -8.03
CA SER A 76 5.52 -11.90 -6.79
C SER A 76 4.88 -10.96 -5.78
N GLY A 77 4.27 -9.86 -6.24
CA GLY A 77 3.53 -8.93 -5.40
C GLY A 77 3.28 -7.58 -6.04
N LEU A 78 2.64 -6.70 -5.26
CA LEU A 78 2.36 -5.31 -5.60
C LEU A 78 3.13 -4.36 -4.68
N ILE A 79 3.72 -3.31 -5.26
CA ILE A 79 4.17 -2.12 -4.52
C ILE A 79 3.31 -0.95 -4.98
N LEU A 80 2.59 -0.33 -4.03
CA LEU A 80 1.68 0.79 -4.27
C LEU A 80 2.26 2.05 -3.62
N ASP A 81 2.84 2.93 -4.43
CA ASP A 81 3.41 4.21 -4.01
C ASP A 81 2.40 5.35 -4.23
N ALA A 82 2.03 6.04 -3.15
CA ALA A 82 1.12 7.19 -3.20
C ALA A 82 -0.22 6.89 -3.91
N THR A 83 -0.76 5.67 -3.77
CA THR A 83 -2.08 5.27 -4.30
C THR A 83 -3.20 5.60 -3.32
N PHE A 84 -4.42 5.79 -3.84
CA PHE A 84 -5.62 6.22 -3.10
C PHE A 84 -6.75 5.18 -3.15
N TYR A 85 -7.72 5.26 -2.24
CA TYR A 85 -8.85 4.33 -2.18
C TYR A 85 -9.89 4.51 -3.31
N ASP A 86 -10.15 5.76 -3.68
CA ASP A 86 -11.16 6.20 -4.66
C ASP A 86 -10.74 7.54 -5.28
N ILE A 87 -10.95 7.72 -6.58
CA ILE A 87 -10.64 8.96 -7.29
C ILE A 87 -11.64 10.09 -6.99
N LEU A 88 -12.88 9.77 -6.59
CA LEU A 88 -13.93 10.78 -6.44
C LEU A 88 -13.58 11.92 -5.46
N PRO A 89 -13.05 11.67 -4.25
CA PRO A 89 -12.64 12.74 -3.33
C PRO A 89 -11.64 13.71 -3.96
N PHE A 90 -10.65 13.19 -4.68
CA PHE A 90 -9.67 13.99 -5.39
C PHE A 90 -10.34 14.83 -6.50
N ALA A 91 -11.18 14.21 -7.33
CA ALA A 91 -11.89 14.90 -8.39
C ALA A 91 -12.80 16.02 -7.87
N LYS A 92 -13.47 15.81 -6.73
CA LYS A 92 -14.27 16.86 -6.06
C LYS A 92 -13.41 18.00 -5.56
N LYS A 93 -12.24 17.72 -4.98
CA LYS A 93 -11.32 18.75 -4.47
C LYS A 93 -10.77 19.65 -5.59
N MET A 94 -10.55 19.10 -6.78
CA MET A 94 -9.99 19.84 -7.92
C MET A 94 -11.01 20.75 -8.64
N MET A 95 -12.30 20.61 -8.35
CA MET A 95 -13.38 21.29 -9.07
C MET A 95 -14.14 22.26 -8.16
N PRO A 96 -14.75 23.34 -8.70
CA PRO A 96 -15.62 24.21 -7.91
C PRO A 96 -16.80 23.45 -7.28
N GLN A 97 -17.16 23.78 -6.04
CA GLN A 97 -18.20 23.05 -5.28
C GLN A 97 -19.55 22.99 -6.01
N PHE A 98 -19.94 24.02 -6.76
CA PHE A 98 -21.22 24.05 -7.47
C PHE A 98 -21.35 23.04 -8.60
N VAL A 99 -20.24 22.45 -9.11
CA VAL A 99 -20.26 21.39 -10.12
C VAL A 99 -20.17 19.98 -9.54
N GLU A 100 -20.11 19.84 -8.20
CA GLU A 100 -19.96 18.55 -7.52
C GLU A 100 -20.94 17.46 -8.02
N PRO A 101 -22.24 17.73 -8.28
CA PRO A 101 -23.14 16.71 -8.81
C PRO A 101 -22.72 16.18 -10.19
N ILE A 102 -22.24 17.06 -11.07
CA ILE A 102 -21.77 16.71 -12.42
C ILE A 102 -20.47 15.91 -12.33
N VAL A 103 -19.54 16.32 -11.47
CA VAL A 103 -18.28 15.61 -11.22
C VAL A 103 -18.56 14.21 -10.69
N THR A 104 -19.45 14.10 -9.69
CA THR A 104 -19.85 12.82 -9.10
C THR A 104 -20.46 11.90 -10.15
N TYR A 105 -21.41 12.41 -10.94
CA TYR A 105 -22.02 11.65 -12.03
C TYR A 105 -20.97 11.18 -13.05
N THR A 106 -20.10 12.09 -13.49
CA THR A 106 -19.09 11.78 -14.52
C THR A 106 -18.09 10.72 -14.03
N VAL A 107 -17.56 10.89 -12.81
CA VAL A 107 -16.62 9.94 -12.22
C VAL A 107 -17.28 8.58 -12.05
N ARG A 108 -18.47 8.52 -11.45
CA ARG A 108 -19.13 7.23 -11.16
C ARG A 108 -19.56 6.45 -12.40
N ASN A 109 -19.91 7.14 -13.49
CA ASN A 109 -20.39 6.48 -14.70
C ASN A 109 -19.29 6.23 -15.74
N TYR A 110 -18.20 7.00 -15.75
CA TYR A 110 -17.21 6.95 -16.83
C TYR A 110 -15.75 6.79 -16.36
N LEU A 111 -15.40 7.22 -15.15
CA LEU A 111 -14.02 7.26 -14.64
C LEU A 111 -13.90 6.66 -13.23
N ASN A 112 -14.65 5.59 -12.95
CA ASN A 112 -14.75 5.06 -11.59
C ASN A 112 -13.51 4.23 -11.22
N LEU A 113 -12.46 4.90 -10.74
CA LEU A 113 -11.23 4.28 -10.25
C LEU A 113 -11.32 4.03 -8.74
N HIS A 114 -11.91 2.88 -8.38
CA HIS A 114 -12.06 2.48 -6.97
C HIS A 114 -11.05 1.39 -6.61
N HIS A 115 -9.87 1.80 -6.19
CA HIS A 115 -8.75 0.91 -5.88
C HIS A 115 -9.07 -0.03 -4.72
N SER A 116 -9.77 0.42 -3.67
CA SER A 116 -10.15 -0.48 -2.58
C SER A 116 -11.01 -1.65 -3.07
N GLN A 117 -11.96 -1.43 -3.98
CA GLN A 117 -12.77 -2.52 -4.55
C GLN A 117 -11.93 -3.56 -5.29
N LEU A 118 -10.88 -3.13 -6.00
CA LEU A 118 -9.93 -4.04 -6.65
C LEU A 118 -9.02 -4.73 -5.62
N LEU A 119 -8.49 -3.97 -4.67
CA LEU A 119 -7.58 -4.47 -3.64
C LEU A 119 -8.22 -5.56 -2.76
N ARG A 120 -9.53 -5.47 -2.51
CA ARG A 120 -10.31 -6.50 -1.80
C ARG A 120 -10.31 -7.86 -2.51
N GLN A 121 -10.17 -7.86 -3.83
CA GLN A 121 -10.15 -9.07 -4.67
C GLN A 121 -8.76 -9.69 -4.73
N TYR A 122 -7.70 -8.88 -4.65
CA TYR A 122 -6.32 -9.38 -4.72
C TYR A 122 -5.84 -9.99 -3.40
N LYS A 123 -5.41 -11.25 -3.47
CA LYS A 123 -5.01 -12.07 -2.29
C LYS A 123 -3.50 -12.18 -2.11
N GLY A 124 -2.71 -11.77 -3.10
CA GLY A 124 -1.25 -11.88 -3.05
C GLY A 124 -0.56 -10.79 -2.20
N PRO A 125 0.77 -10.76 -2.18
CA PRO A 125 1.55 -9.82 -1.37
C PRO A 125 1.40 -8.35 -1.81
N VAL A 126 1.31 -7.42 -0.85
CA VAL A 126 1.19 -5.97 -1.10
C VAL A 126 2.10 -5.19 -0.16
N HIS A 127 2.85 -4.23 -0.70
CA HIS A 127 3.59 -3.22 0.05
C HIS A 127 3.05 -1.84 -0.31
N PHE A 128 2.81 -1.01 0.70
CA PHE A 128 2.37 0.37 0.54
C PHE A 128 3.51 1.31 0.87
N ILE A 129 3.73 2.28 0.00
CA ILE A 129 4.59 3.42 0.27
C ILE A 129 3.67 4.62 0.43
N ARG A 130 3.49 5.05 1.67
CA ARG A 130 2.65 6.19 2.03
C ARG A 130 3.51 7.45 2.10
N ARG A 131 3.32 8.37 1.17
CA ARG A 131 4.04 9.65 1.17
C ARG A 131 3.41 10.61 2.16
N THR A 132 4.17 11.09 3.15
CA THR A 132 3.64 11.87 4.28
C THR A 132 3.67 13.38 4.06
N GLN A 133 4.38 13.86 3.03
CA GLN A 133 4.43 15.29 2.66
C GLN A 133 3.89 15.51 1.25
N ASP A 134 2.88 14.73 0.88
CA ASP A 134 2.33 14.64 -0.46
C ASP A 134 1.15 15.61 -0.63
N GLU A 135 1.36 16.63 -1.44
CA GLU A 135 0.41 17.71 -1.75
C GLU A 135 -0.78 17.27 -2.59
N VAL A 136 -0.72 16.09 -3.23
CA VAL A 136 -1.79 15.51 -4.04
C VAL A 136 -2.64 14.55 -3.20
N MET A 137 -1.96 13.73 -2.40
CA MET A 137 -2.59 12.70 -1.59
C MET A 137 -3.22 13.25 -0.32
N ASN A 138 -2.60 14.28 0.29
CA ASN A 138 -3.15 14.98 1.44
C ASN A 138 -4.09 16.10 0.98
N LEU A 139 -5.39 15.80 0.86
CA LEU A 139 -6.36 16.72 0.26
C LEU A 139 -6.49 18.07 0.99
N ASP A 140 -6.24 18.13 2.29
CA ASP A 140 -6.40 19.35 3.09
C ASP A 140 -5.10 20.12 3.30
N GLY A 141 -4.04 19.69 2.64
CA GLY A 141 -2.76 20.37 2.60
C GLY A 141 -1.60 19.42 2.83
N GLN A 142 -0.43 19.79 2.34
CA GLN A 142 0.77 18.94 2.28
C GLN A 142 1.15 18.23 3.59
N HIS A 143 0.84 18.81 4.75
CA HIS A 143 1.15 18.24 6.07
C HIS A 143 -0.09 17.76 6.86
N ARG A 144 -1.27 17.72 6.24
CA ARG A 144 -2.54 17.27 6.85
C ARG A 144 -2.72 15.77 6.60
N LEU A 145 -2.01 14.96 7.39
CA LEU A 145 -1.92 13.51 7.25
C LEU A 145 -3.26 12.78 7.37
N GLU A 146 -4.22 13.35 8.09
CA GLU A 146 -5.57 12.81 8.23
C GLU A 146 -6.31 12.77 6.89
N SER A 147 -6.00 13.70 5.99
CA SER A 147 -6.62 13.82 4.67
C SER A 147 -5.93 12.97 3.60
N ASN A 148 -4.92 12.17 3.97
CA ASN A 148 -4.19 11.33 3.03
C ASN A 148 -5.09 10.22 2.48
N LEU A 149 -5.35 10.23 1.17
CA LEU A 149 -6.22 9.25 0.51
C LEU A 149 -5.69 7.81 0.56
N GLY A 150 -4.42 7.60 0.89
CA GLY A 150 -3.85 6.27 1.11
C GLY A 150 -4.29 5.64 2.44
N ASN A 151 -4.68 6.43 3.45
CA ASN A 151 -5.04 5.91 4.77
C ASN A 151 -6.24 4.94 4.68
N GLN A 152 -7.30 5.36 4.00
CA GLN A 152 -8.50 4.53 3.80
C GLN A 152 -8.20 3.27 2.98
N LEU A 153 -7.31 3.36 1.97
CA LEU A 153 -6.92 2.21 1.15
C LEU A 153 -6.21 1.15 2.01
N ILE A 154 -5.31 1.60 2.91
CA ILE A 154 -4.56 0.72 3.82
C ILE A 154 -5.50 0.13 4.88
N GLU A 155 -6.42 0.91 5.45
CA GLU A 155 -7.43 0.37 6.37
C GLU A 155 -8.33 -0.67 5.68
N ASP A 156 -8.84 -0.37 4.48
CA ASP A 156 -9.64 -1.29 3.66
C ASP A 156 -8.91 -2.61 3.42
N PHE A 157 -7.60 -2.55 3.17
CA PHE A 157 -6.74 -3.72 3.02
C PHE A 157 -6.72 -4.59 4.28
N PHE A 158 -6.47 -3.99 5.45
CA PHE A 158 -6.39 -4.73 6.71
C PHE A 158 -7.75 -5.28 7.12
N GLN A 159 -8.83 -4.51 7.02
CA GLN A 159 -10.19 -4.97 7.32
C GLN A 159 -10.62 -6.13 6.41
N THR A 160 -10.18 -6.13 5.16
CA THR A 160 -10.52 -7.19 4.20
C THR A 160 -9.69 -8.46 4.42
N ARG A 161 -8.45 -8.35 4.87
CA ARG A 161 -7.59 -9.52 5.10
C ARG A 161 -7.75 -10.12 6.49
N TYR A 162 -7.95 -9.28 7.49
CA TYR A 162 -7.94 -9.64 8.90
C TYR A 162 -9.17 -9.07 9.62
N PRO A 163 -10.40 -9.40 9.17
CA PRO A 163 -11.62 -8.78 9.71
C PRO A 163 -11.77 -8.98 11.22
N LYS A 164 -11.22 -10.05 11.79
CA LYS A 164 -11.31 -10.36 13.23
C LYS A 164 -10.39 -9.53 14.12
N LEU A 165 -9.47 -8.77 13.54
CA LEU A 165 -8.72 -7.74 14.28
C LEU A 165 -9.57 -6.50 14.55
N PHE A 166 -10.60 -6.25 13.73
CA PHE A 166 -11.47 -5.08 13.85
C PHE A 166 -12.77 -5.45 14.57
N GLU A 167 -13.39 -4.46 15.20
CA GLU A 167 -14.72 -4.61 15.78
C GLU A 167 -15.80 -4.29 14.76
N THR A 168 -16.96 -4.94 14.89
CA THR A 168 -18.09 -4.76 13.97
C THR A 168 -18.77 -3.41 14.13
N GLU A 169 -18.76 -2.84 15.33
CA GLU A 169 -19.37 -1.53 15.62
C GLU A 169 -18.33 -0.43 15.51
N GLU A 170 -18.58 0.56 14.64
CA GLU A 170 -17.66 1.66 14.38
C GLU A 170 -17.37 2.49 15.64
N SER A 171 -18.38 2.69 16.50
CA SER A 171 -18.26 3.46 17.76
C SER A 171 -17.39 2.80 18.83
N THR A 172 -17.02 1.53 18.66
CA THR A 172 -16.17 0.80 19.61
C THR A 172 -14.88 0.30 18.98
N ASN A 173 -14.65 0.57 17.68
CA ASN A 173 -13.52 0.02 16.95
C ASN A 173 -12.19 0.73 17.29
N GLN A 174 -11.71 0.48 18.50
CA GLN A 174 -10.45 0.98 19.04
C GLN A 174 -9.26 0.59 18.17
N THR A 175 -9.34 -0.54 17.47
CA THR A 175 -8.30 -0.99 16.53
C THR A 175 -8.18 -0.03 15.35
N SER A 176 -9.30 0.42 14.76
CA SER A 176 -9.31 1.48 13.75
C SER A 176 -8.84 2.82 14.32
N GLU A 177 -9.26 3.21 15.52
CA GLU A 177 -8.81 4.47 16.15
C GLU A 177 -7.28 4.53 16.34
N VAL A 178 -6.67 3.43 16.77
CA VAL A 178 -5.21 3.33 16.93
C VAL A 178 -4.51 3.36 15.56
N LEU A 179 -5.07 2.68 14.55
CA LEU A 179 -4.55 2.72 13.18
C LEU A 179 -4.55 4.15 12.61
N TRP A 180 -5.64 4.90 12.80
CA TRP A 180 -5.72 6.30 12.37
C TRP A 180 -4.81 7.22 13.18
N SER A 181 -4.60 6.94 14.47
CA SER A 181 -3.59 7.61 15.28
C SER A 181 -2.18 7.37 14.72
N TRP A 182 -1.88 6.15 14.28
CA TRP A 182 -0.61 5.83 13.60
C TRP A 182 -0.47 6.52 12.24
N PHE A 183 -1.55 6.64 11.45
CA PHE A 183 -1.52 7.37 10.18
C PHE A 183 -1.29 8.87 10.35
N THR A 184 -1.82 9.45 11.42
CA THR A 184 -1.74 10.89 11.70
C THR A 184 -0.51 11.28 12.52
N ALA A 185 0.23 10.30 13.05
CA ALA A 185 1.54 10.50 13.65
C ALA A 185 2.51 11.16 12.63
N PRO A 186 3.10 12.32 12.97
CA PRO A 186 3.96 13.11 12.07
C PRO A 186 5.16 12.33 11.53
N ASP A 187 5.90 11.65 12.41
CA ASP A 187 7.14 10.99 12.05
C ASP A 187 7.25 9.57 12.64
N THR A 188 8.43 8.96 12.48
CA THR A 188 8.69 7.59 12.96
C THR A 188 8.70 7.53 14.48
N ARG A 189 9.22 8.55 15.16
CA ARG A 189 9.30 8.57 16.61
C ARG A 189 7.90 8.58 17.22
N ASP A 190 6.98 9.39 16.71
CA ASP A 190 5.59 9.42 17.19
C ASP A 190 4.90 8.06 17.01
N ARG A 191 5.19 7.36 15.90
CA ARG A 191 4.66 6.00 15.63
C ARG A 191 5.25 4.97 16.59
N ASP A 192 6.52 5.09 16.91
CA ASP A 192 7.20 4.23 17.88
C ASP A 192 6.66 4.48 19.30
N GLU A 193 6.36 5.73 19.66
CA GLU A 193 5.71 6.08 20.92
C GLU A 193 4.29 5.48 21.02
N ILE A 194 3.52 5.49 19.91
CA ILE A 194 2.22 4.78 19.84
C ILE A 194 2.43 3.27 20.06
N ALA A 195 3.36 2.64 19.33
CA ALA A 195 3.63 1.21 19.50
C ALA A 195 4.07 0.85 20.93
N ALA A 196 4.91 1.69 21.54
CA ALA A 196 5.35 1.54 22.93
C ALA A 196 4.20 1.70 23.92
N SER A 197 3.25 2.62 23.68
CA SER A 197 2.07 2.80 24.54
C SER A 197 1.17 1.56 24.61
N TRP A 198 1.20 0.74 23.56
CA TRP A 198 0.51 -0.55 23.49
C TRP A 198 1.39 -1.74 23.88
N ASN A 199 2.60 -1.48 24.42
CA ASN A 199 3.60 -2.50 24.77
C ASN A 199 3.84 -3.50 23.63
N LEU A 200 3.97 -3.00 22.40
CA LEU A 200 4.16 -3.87 21.24
C LEU A 200 5.50 -4.62 21.34
N ASP A 201 5.43 -5.94 21.46
CA ASP A 201 6.56 -6.84 21.26
C ASP A 201 6.43 -7.52 19.89
N ALA A 202 7.35 -7.17 18.98
CA ALA A 202 7.35 -7.71 17.62
C ALA A 202 7.54 -9.23 17.57
N LYS A 203 8.28 -9.82 18.52
CA LYS A 203 8.52 -11.27 18.57
C LYS A 203 7.29 -12.02 19.06
N GLU A 204 6.56 -11.45 20.01
CA GLU A 204 5.29 -12.02 20.46
C GLU A 204 4.24 -11.98 19.34
N CYS A 205 4.11 -10.83 18.67
CA CYS A 205 3.19 -10.68 17.53
C CYS A 205 3.55 -11.64 16.38
N GLU A 206 4.84 -11.78 16.07
CA GLU A 206 5.32 -12.75 15.10
C GLU A 206 4.97 -14.19 15.51
N SER A 207 5.13 -14.54 16.78
CA SER A 207 4.76 -15.87 17.30
C SER A 207 3.27 -16.14 17.17
N ILE A 208 2.41 -15.15 17.43
CA ILE A 208 0.95 -15.26 17.23
C ILE A 208 0.64 -15.52 15.76
N VAL A 209 1.23 -14.73 14.85
CA VAL A 209 1.05 -14.86 13.40
C VAL A 209 1.52 -16.23 12.91
N GLN A 210 2.71 -16.68 13.31
CA GLN A 210 3.27 -17.96 12.88
C GLN A 210 2.48 -19.15 13.42
N ASN A 211 2.00 -19.08 14.66
CA ASN A 211 1.12 -20.11 15.22
C ASN A 211 -0.20 -20.21 14.43
N TYR A 212 -0.79 -19.07 14.05
CA TYR A 212 -1.98 -19.06 13.20
C TYR A 212 -1.71 -19.71 11.84
N ILE A 213 -0.59 -19.37 11.18
CA ILE A 213 -0.18 -19.95 9.90
C ILE A 213 0.02 -21.47 10.02
N PHE A 214 0.69 -21.93 11.08
CA PHE A 214 0.93 -23.35 11.34
C PHE A 214 -0.38 -24.14 11.47
N GLN A 215 -1.40 -23.55 12.09
CA GLN A 215 -2.73 -24.17 12.24
C GLN A 215 -3.56 -24.12 10.94
N HIS A 216 -3.21 -23.24 10.00
CA HIS A 216 -3.96 -22.99 8.78
C HIS A 216 -3.04 -23.09 7.54
N PRO A 217 -2.63 -24.30 7.12
CA PRO A 217 -1.65 -24.48 6.05
C PRO A 217 -2.12 -23.98 4.66
N LEU A 218 -3.42 -23.78 4.46
CA LEU A 218 -4.00 -23.22 3.24
C LEU A 218 -4.60 -21.84 3.52
N LEU A 219 -3.75 -20.83 3.66
CA LEU A 219 -4.17 -19.46 3.91
C LEU A 219 -4.86 -18.88 2.68
N THR A 220 -6.12 -18.47 2.83
CA THR A 220 -6.86 -17.70 1.83
C THR A 220 -7.56 -16.55 2.52
N TYR A 221 -7.29 -15.30 2.11
CA TYR A 221 -7.92 -14.14 2.73
C TYR A 221 -9.41 -14.00 2.34
N PRO A 222 -10.30 -13.54 3.23
CA PRO A 222 -10.03 -13.11 4.62
C PRO A 222 -9.65 -14.28 5.54
N ILE A 223 -8.80 -14.02 6.52
CA ILE A 223 -8.48 -14.98 7.58
C ILE A 223 -8.99 -14.50 8.94
N ASP A 224 -9.28 -15.45 9.83
CA ASP A 224 -9.84 -15.20 11.16
C ASP A 224 -8.77 -14.88 12.23
N LEU A 225 -7.59 -14.40 11.81
CA LEU A 225 -6.56 -13.92 12.74
C LEU A 225 -7.16 -12.78 13.60
N GLY A 226 -7.19 -12.98 14.91
CA GLY A 226 -7.82 -12.05 15.87
C GLY A 226 -9.05 -12.61 16.58
N GLN A 227 -9.64 -13.71 16.11
CA GLN A 227 -10.89 -14.26 16.65
C GLN A 227 -10.81 -14.58 18.16
N ASP A 228 -9.67 -15.10 18.61
CA ASP A 228 -9.44 -15.50 20.01
C ASP A 228 -8.47 -14.55 20.75
N LEU A 229 -8.12 -13.42 20.13
CA LEU A 229 -7.21 -12.44 20.73
C LEU A 229 -7.98 -11.44 21.60
N SER A 230 -7.34 -11.05 22.71
CA SER A 230 -7.81 -9.89 23.49
C SER A 230 -7.71 -8.60 22.65
N GLN A 231 -8.44 -7.56 23.04
CA GLN A 231 -8.40 -6.28 22.31
C GLN A 231 -7.01 -5.68 22.20
N VAL A 232 -6.22 -5.76 23.28
CA VAL A 232 -4.82 -5.31 23.30
C VAL A 232 -3.98 -6.10 22.29
N GLN A 233 -4.12 -7.43 22.26
CA GLN A 233 -3.40 -8.28 21.31
C GLN A 233 -3.81 -8.01 19.86
N LYS A 234 -5.10 -7.73 19.59
CA LYS A 234 -5.56 -7.33 18.24
C LYS A 234 -4.85 -6.07 17.76
N ILE A 235 -4.76 -5.06 18.62
CA ILE A 235 -4.07 -3.79 18.32
C ILE A 235 -2.58 -4.02 18.10
N GLN A 236 -1.92 -4.78 18.98
CA GLN A 236 -0.50 -5.12 18.83
C GLN A 236 -0.22 -5.86 17.52
N VAL A 237 -1.02 -6.88 17.19
CA VAL A 237 -0.91 -7.63 15.94
C VAL A 237 -1.18 -6.73 14.73
N LEU A 238 -2.17 -5.84 14.79
CA LEU A 238 -2.42 -4.90 13.70
C LEU A 238 -1.21 -3.98 13.48
N LEU A 239 -0.69 -3.33 14.53
CA LEU A 239 0.48 -2.45 14.41
C LEU A 239 1.71 -3.19 13.88
N TYR A 240 1.92 -4.45 14.31
CA TYR A 240 2.95 -5.32 13.75
C TYR A 240 2.76 -5.53 12.24
N LEU A 241 1.53 -5.86 11.79
CA LEU A 241 1.23 -6.06 10.38
C LEU A 241 1.35 -4.76 9.57
N VAL A 242 0.96 -3.61 10.13
CA VAL A 242 1.15 -2.28 9.52
C VAL A 242 2.64 -2.05 9.25
N ASN A 243 3.51 -2.32 10.21
CA ASN A 243 4.96 -2.19 10.05
C ASN A 243 5.55 -3.17 9.02
N LYS A 244 4.90 -4.31 8.75
CA LYS A 244 5.33 -5.24 7.68
C LYS A 244 4.87 -4.80 6.29
N HIS A 245 3.76 -4.08 6.18
CA HIS A 245 3.14 -3.74 4.90
C HIS A 245 3.36 -2.29 4.46
N VAL A 246 3.60 -1.36 5.38
CA VAL A 246 3.54 0.08 5.10
C VAL A 246 4.87 0.76 5.42
N ALA A 247 5.45 1.43 4.43
CA ALA A 247 6.57 2.35 4.61
C ALA A 247 6.09 3.80 4.48
N CYS A 248 6.43 4.65 5.44
CA CYS A 248 6.14 6.08 5.38
C CYS A 248 7.34 6.86 4.81
N TYR A 249 7.15 7.52 3.67
CA TYR A 249 8.20 8.28 2.97
C TYR A 249 7.91 9.79 3.08
N PRO A 250 8.71 10.59 3.83
CA PRO A 250 8.50 12.02 3.97
C PRO A 250 8.93 12.78 2.71
N SER A 251 8.08 12.76 1.68
CA SER A 251 8.32 13.46 0.41
C SER A 251 7.05 13.92 -0.28
N THR A 252 7.22 14.81 -1.25
CA THR A 252 6.17 15.29 -2.16
C THR A 252 5.80 14.25 -3.22
N HIS A 253 4.68 14.47 -3.91
CA HIS A 253 4.10 13.48 -4.82
C HIS A 253 5.09 13.02 -5.91
N CYS A 254 5.75 13.97 -6.57
CA CYS A 254 6.62 13.73 -7.73
C CYS A 254 8.10 13.47 -7.36
N THR A 255 8.43 13.38 -6.06
CA THR A 255 9.81 13.06 -5.65
C THR A 255 10.17 11.63 -6.07
N PRO A 256 11.30 11.37 -6.77
CA PRO A 256 11.69 10.01 -7.11
C PRO A 256 11.83 9.13 -5.86
N LEU A 257 11.27 7.92 -5.91
CA LEU A 257 11.37 6.97 -4.81
C LEU A 257 12.84 6.51 -4.66
N PRO A 258 13.47 6.61 -3.48
CA PRO A 258 14.81 6.08 -3.26
C PRO A 258 14.80 4.54 -3.22
N PRO A 259 15.90 3.86 -3.64
CA PRO A 259 15.97 2.39 -3.62
C PRO A 259 15.71 1.74 -2.27
N SER A 260 16.01 2.43 -1.16
CA SER A 260 15.77 1.94 0.21
C SER A 260 14.29 1.72 0.55
N TYR A 261 13.37 2.39 -0.15
CA TYR A 261 11.93 2.21 0.03
C TYR A 261 11.34 1.23 -0.99
N PHE A 262 12.13 0.77 -1.96
CA PHE A 262 11.70 -0.23 -2.94
C PHE A 262 12.01 -1.64 -2.42
N THR A 263 11.18 -2.12 -1.50
CA THR A 263 11.33 -3.43 -0.87
C THR A 263 10.32 -4.44 -1.41
N GLN A 264 10.68 -5.72 -1.39
CA GLN A 264 9.73 -6.76 -1.81
C GLN A 264 8.56 -6.83 -0.82
N PRO A 265 7.32 -6.99 -1.31
CA PRO A 265 6.16 -7.15 -0.45
C PRO A 265 6.28 -8.35 0.49
N TRP A 266 5.99 -8.11 1.77
CA TRP A 266 5.97 -9.15 2.79
C TRP A 266 4.91 -10.21 2.46
N LYS A 267 5.31 -11.49 2.50
CA LYS A 267 4.44 -12.65 2.27
C LYS A 267 4.18 -13.37 3.59
N MET A 268 2.92 -13.47 3.99
CA MET A 268 2.53 -14.25 5.16
C MET A 268 2.72 -15.75 4.87
N GLY A 269 3.54 -16.44 5.67
CA GLY A 269 3.84 -17.87 5.49
C GLY A 269 4.93 -18.20 4.46
N GLY A 270 5.59 -17.19 3.87
CA GLY A 270 6.82 -17.42 3.10
C GLY A 270 7.96 -17.86 4.03
N ASN A 271 8.80 -18.81 3.59
CA ASN A 271 10.07 -19.07 4.26
C ASN A 271 10.91 -17.79 4.20
N HIS A 272 10.96 -17.06 5.31
CA HIS A 272 11.98 -16.03 5.48
C HIS A 272 13.33 -16.75 5.40
N GLN A 273 14.06 -16.57 4.31
CA GLN A 273 15.51 -16.65 4.40
C GLN A 273 15.90 -15.52 5.36
N SER A 274 16.15 -15.91 6.60
CA SER A 274 16.83 -15.10 7.59
C SER A 274 18.24 -14.76 7.08
N GLY A 275 18.28 -13.79 6.18
CA GLY A 275 19.49 -13.11 5.73
C GLY A 275 19.30 -11.63 6.02
N SER A 276 19.97 -11.17 7.08
CA SER A 276 20.23 -9.78 7.47
C SER A 276 19.13 -8.91 8.10
N ASP A 277 18.18 -9.46 8.86
CA ASP A 277 17.38 -8.65 9.81
C ASP A 277 17.95 -8.64 11.25
N SER A 278 19.24 -8.96 11.38
CA SER A 278 20.03 -8.76 12.60
C SER A 278 21.04 -7.61 12.43
N ALA A 279 20.56 -6.46 11.96
CA ALA A 279 21.17 -5.15 12.14
C ALA A 279 20.17 -4.13 11.59
N ASN A 280 19.28 -3.63 12.44
CA ASN A 280 18.72 -2.27 12.36
C ASN A 280 17.93 -1.88 13.62
N SER A 281 18.41 -2.32 14.79
CA SER A 281 18.08 -1.65 16.06
C SER A 281 19.11 -0.56 16.41
N SER A 282 19.93 -0.13 15.45
CA SER A 282 21.01 0.86 15.64
C SER A 282 21.14 1.90 14.53
N ASP A 283 20.24 1.94 13.54
CA ASP A 283 20.18 3.04 12.55
C ASP A 283 19.48 4.31 13.11
N PHE A 284 19.25 4.34 14.43
CA PHE A 284 18.69 5.47 15.17
C PHE A 284 19.70 6.57 15.52
N GLU A 285 20.97 6.45 15.11
CA GLU A 285 21.99 7.49 15.32
C GLU A 285 22.90 7.60 14.10
N LEU A 286 22.50 8.31 13.03
CA LEU A 286 23.41 8.96 12.07
C LEU A 286 22.67 9.77 10.99
N ILE A 287 21.76 10.66 11.39
CA ILE A 287 21.37 11.80 10.54
C ILE A 287 21.28 13.04 11.43
N ASN A 288 22.43 13.50 11.94
CA ASN A 288 22.62 14.86 12.45
C ASN A 288 24.12 15.10 12.72
N SER A 289 24.90 15.28 11.66
CA SER A 289 26.04 16.20 11.69
C SER A 289 26.47 16.52 10.28
N HIS A 290 25.94 17.60 9.73
CA HIS A 290 26.76 18.53 8.96
C HIS A 290 26.18 19.92 9.15
N THR A 291 26.74 20.56 10.17
CA THR A 291 26.81 22.00 10.35
C THR A 291 27.29 22.66 9.06
N VAL A 292 26.57 23.72 8.71
CA VAL A 292 27.01 24.84 7.87
C VAL A 292 28.38 25.31 8.37
N ASP A 293 29.33 25.48 7.45
CA ASP A 293 30.40 26.46 7.56
C ASP A 293 30.82 26.93 6.16
N TYR A 294 30.61 28.24 5.96
CA TYR A 294 31.00 29.16 4.86
C TYR A 294 30.46 28.95 3.45
#